data_AF-A0A3P6B626-F1
#
_entry.id   AF-A0A3P6B626-F1
#
_cell.length_a   1.000
_cell.length_b   1.000
_cell.length_c   1.000
_cell.angle_alpha   90.00
_cell.angle_beta   90.00
_cell.angle_gamma   90.00
#
_symmetry.space_group_name_H-M   'P 1'
#
loop_
_entity.id
_entity.type
_entity.pdbx_description
1 polymer ?
#
loop_
_entity_poly.entity_id
_entity_poly.type
_entity_poly.pdbx_seq_one_letter_code
_entity_poly.pdbx_strand_id
1 'polypeptide(L)'
;MCLLEFKTREMEVRSEMKQNIYEIFKNFMTGITKLEELDNATNIFLLRFQQGLCLLKRSPIVTSSKLIENILKNNETRRLKSYVEAGCINIDDAARSTRDLHTSLSGLSDHLIKAQSLLSDLERLTDDAALAIETATKLSTQLDEESGDDLRQVTSEENETVPFAQEPEVTEYATVIAVVYSMVKQNYVMQEKIVRSLSLKTSFDELDTYTLMWSLRPFVEDEIMNRAWKCIY
;
A
#
# COMPACT_ATOMS: atom_id res chain seq x y z
N MET A 1 -21.95 50.43 -0.33
CA MET A 1 -22.24 49.05 0.12
C MET A 1 -21.58 48.10 -0.88
N CYS A 2 -20.23 48.13 -1.03
CA CYS A 2 -19.59 47.59 -2.25
C CYS A 2 -18.21 46.94 -2.10
N LEU A 3 -17.49 47.08 -0.98
CA LEU A 3 -16.13 46.51 -0.83
C LEU A 3 -16.05 45.45 0.29
N LEU A 4 -16.79 45.67 1.38
CA LEU A 4 -16.91 44.72 2.48
C LEU A 4 -17.67 43.45 2.05
N GLU A 5 -18.78 43.57 1.33
CA GLU A 5 -19.55 42.40 0.85
C GLU A 5 -18.77 41.52 -0.14
N PHE A 6 -17.96 42.13 -1.01
CA PHE A 6 -17.11 41.40 -1.96
C PHE A 6 -16.01 40.60 -1.23
N LYS A 7 -15.31 41.23 -0.30
CA LYS A 7 -14.26 40.60 0.51
C LYS A 7 -14.78 39.48 1.41
N THR A 8 -16.01 39.60 1.92
CA THR A 8 -16.66 38.52 2.70
C THR A 8 -16.97 37.31 1.82
N ARG A 9 -17.45 37.54 0.59
CA ARG A 9 -17.80 36.47 -0.35
C ARG A 9 -16.58 35.69 -0.84
N GLU A 10 -15.44 36.36 -1.08
CA GLU A 10 -14.17 35.69 -1.40
C GLU A 10 -13.67 34.80 -0.27
N MET A 11 -13.80 35.28 0.98
CA MET A 11 -13.36 34.55 2.17
C MET A 11 -14.21 33.29 2.41
N GLU A 12 -15.53 33.37 2.16
CA GLU A 12 -16.44 32.23 2.22
C GLU A 12 -16.10 31.17 1.17
N VAL A 13 -15.90 31.56 -0.10
CA VAL A 13 -15.55 30.62 -1.19
C VAL A 13 -14.23 29.90 -0.90
N ARG A 14 -13.22 30.62 -0.40
CA ARG A 14 -11.92 30.04 -0.05
C ARG A 14 -12.03 29.05 1.11
N SER A 15 -12.88 29.35 2.10
CA SER A 15 -13.16 28.46 3.23
C SER A 15 -13.88 27.18 2.78
N GLU A 16 -14.86 27.31 1.88
CA GLU A 16 -15.61 26.16 1.35
C GLU A 16 -14.71 25.21 0.55
N MET A 17 -13.83 25.75 -0.30
CA MET A 17 -12.84 24.96 -1.04
C MET A 17 -11.88 24.22 -0.12
N LYS A 18 -11.40 24.89 0.93
CA LYS A 18 -10.51 24.30 1.91
C LYS A 18 -11.19 23.16 2.67
N GLN A 19 -12.47 23.33 3.00
CA GLN A 19 -13.25 22.27 3.62
C GLN A 19 -13.45 21.08 2.66
N ASN A 20 -13.73 21.35 1.39
CA ASN A 20 -13.92 20.30 0.38
C ASN A 20 -12.66 19.44 0.18
N ILE A 21 -11.49 20.07 -0.03
CA ILE A 21 -10.23 19.32 -0.20
C ILE A 21 -9.86 18.53 1.06
N TYR A 22 -10.16 19.08 2.23
CA TYR A 22 -9.92 18.39 3.50
C TYR A 22 -10.83 17.16 3.66
N GLU A 23 -12.08 17.23 3.20
CA GLU A 23 -12.98 16.08 3.21
C GLU A 23 -12.51 14.97 2.27
N ILE A 24 -12.06 15.35 1.06
CA ILE A 24 -11.43 14.42 0.11
C ILE A 24 -10.20 13.77 0.75
N PHE A 25 -9.35 14.55 1.40
CA PHE A 25 -8.16 14.07 2.10
C PHE A 25 -8.49 13.05 3.19
N LYS A 26 -9.46 13.34 4.07
CA LYS A 26 -9.90 12.38 5.10
C LYS A 26 -10.41 11.08 4.52
N ASN A 27 -11.22 11.15 3.46
CA ASN A 27 -11.75 9.97 2.79
C ASN A 27 -10.62 9.14 2.15
N PHE A 28 -9.65 9.83 1.55
CA PHE A 28 -8.47 9.20 0.97
C PHE A 28 -7.67 8.46 2.04
N MET A 29 -7.35 9.12 3.15
CA MET A 29 -6.59 8.51 4.25
C MET A 29 -7.36 7.36 4.92
N THR A 30 -8.69 7.43 4.97
CA THR A 30 -9.53 6.28 5.40
C THR A 30 -9.35 5.08 4.46
N GLY A 31 -9.25 5.32 3.15
CA GLY A 31 -8.94 4.28 2.16
C GLY A 31 -7.54 3.69 2.35
N ILE A 32 -6.55 4.51 2.70
CA ILE A 32 -5.20 4.05 3.08
C ILE A 32 -5.25 3.12 4.28
N THR A 33 -5.96 3.47 5.37
CA THR A 33 -6.09 2.58 6.54
C THR A 33 -6.65 1.22 6.15
N LYS A 34 -7.69 1.19 5.30
CA LYS A 34 -8.28 -0.07 4.82
C LYS A 34 -7.29 -0.92 4.03
N LEU A 35 -6.41 -0.30 3.24
CA LEU A 35 -5.35 -1.01 2.53
C LEU A 35 -4.31 -1.59 3.50
N GLU A 36 -3.89 -0.83 4.52
CA GLU A 36 -2.93 -1.30 5.53
C GLU A 36 -3.49 -2.46 6.36
N GLU A 37 -4.76 -2.38 6.76
CA GLU A 37 -5.46 -3.49 7.45
C GLU A 37 -5.51 -4.75 6.59
N LEU A 38 -5.80 -4.58 5.29
CA LEU A 38 -5.84 -5.68 4.33
C LEU A 38 -4.46 -6.33 4.15
N ASP A 39 -3.41 -5.51 3.97
CA ASP A 39 -2.02 -5.98 3.84
C ASP A 39 -1.56 -6.79 5.07
N ASN A 40 -1.88 -6.30 6.27
CA ASN A 40 -1.54 -6.96 7.53
C ASN A 40 -2.19 -8.35 7.65
N ALA A 41 -3.45 -8.49 7.21
CA ALA A 41 -4.15 -9.77 7.22
C ALA A 41 -3.56 -10.78 6.22
N THR A 42 -2.98 -10.30 5.11
CA THR A 42 -2.55 -11.14 3.99
C THR A 42 -1.20 -11.85 4.23
N ASN A 43 -0.36 -11.35 5.14
CA ASN A 43 0.93 -11.95 5.47
C ASN A 43 0.84 -13.44 5.86
N ILE A 44 -0.28 -13.87 6.47
CA ILE A 44 -0.49 -15.26 6.84
C ILE A 44 -0.54 -16.20 5.62
N PHE A 45 -1.04 -15.71 4.47
CA PHE A 45 -1.13 -16.51 3.26
C PHE A 45 0.25 -16.71 2.63
N LEU A 46 1.10 -15.67 2.60
CA LEU A 46 2.45 -15.81 2.08
C LEU A 46 3.30 -16.76 2.93
N LEU A 47 3.20 -16.63 4.26
CA LEU A 47 3.87 -17.55 5.19
C LEU A 47 3.38 -19.00 5.03
N ARG A 48 2.07 -19.21 4.93
CA ARG A 48 1.50 -20.54 4.68
C ARG A 48 1.92 -21.11 3.34
N PHE A 49 1.99 -20.27 2.30
CA PHE A 49 2.50 -20.67 1.00
C PHE A 49 3.95 -21.15 1.09
N GLN A 50 4.81 -20.41 1.80
CA GLN A 50 6.20 -20.79 2.03
C GLN A 50 6.33 -22.11 2.78
N GLN A 51 5.60 -22.27 3.89
CA GLN A 51 5.61 -23.52 4.65
C GLN A 51 5.17 -24.72 3.82
N GLY A 52 4.08 -24.56 3.04
CA GLY A 52 3.56 -25.61 2.18
C GLY A 52 4.52 -25.99 1.05
N LEU A 53 5.21 -25.00 0.47
CA LEU A 53 6.17 -25.23 -0.60
C LEU A 53 7.45 -25.89 -0.07
N CYS A 54 7.96 -25.43 1.06
CA CYS A 54 9.09 -26.03 1.77
C CYS A 54 8.85 -27.51 2.06
N LEU A 55 7.64 -27.86 2.50
CA LEU A 55 7.29 -29.25 2.74
C LEU A 55 7.35 -30.05 1.44
N LEU A 56 6.66 -29.63 0.37
CA LEU A 56 6.60 -30.39 -0.89
C LEU A 56 7.94 -30.49 -1.63
N LYS A 57 8.82 -29.50 -1.48
CA LYS A 57 10.15 -29.47 -2.10
C LYS A 57 11.26 -30.04 -1.23
N ARG A 58 10.90 -30.64 -0.09
CA ARG A 58 11.89 -31.22 0.81
C ARG A 58 12.70 -32.30 0.10
N SER A 59 14.01 -32.11 0.08
CA SER A 59 14.91 -33.11 -0.51
C SER A 59 14.91 -34.41 0.31
N PRO A 60 15.16 -35.57 -0.33
CA PRO A 60 15.43 -36.83 0.36
C PRO A 60 16.46 -36.66 1.47
N ILE A 61 16.34 -37.44 2.54
CA ILE A 61 17.37 -37.47 3.58
C ILE A 61 18.69 -37.89 2.92
N VAL A 62 19.66 -36.98 2.91
CA VAL A 62 21.04 -37.34 2.60
C VAL A 62 21.57 -38.14 3.78
N THR A 63 21.97 -39.39 3.55
CA THR A 63 22.58 -40.28 4.55
C THR A 63 23.97 -39.79 4.92
N SER A 64 24.03 -38.66 5.63
CA SER A 64 25.28 -38.04 6.08
C SER A 64 25.95 -38.81 7.22
N SER A 65 25.23 -39.75 7.85
CA SER A 65 25.71 -40.55 8.98
C SER A 65 25.65 -42.05 8.68
N LYS A 66 26.73 -42.77 9.00
CA LYS A 66 26.81 -44.24 8.95
C LYS A 66 25.71 -44.93 9.76
N LEU A 67 25.25 -44.31 10.85
CA LEU A 67 24.17 -44.84 11.66
C LEU A 67 22.85 -44.87 10.88
N ILE A 68 22.48 -43.74 10.25
CA ILE A 68 21.25 -43.61 9.46
C ILE A 68 21.33 -44.56 8.25
N GLU A 69 22.49 -44.64 7.62
CA GLU A 69 22.71 -45.54 6.49
C GLU A 69 22.49 -47.01 6.88
N ASN A 70 23.07 -47.45 8.00
CA ASN A 70 22.89 -48.82 8.50
C ASN A 70 21.43 -49.09 8.87
N ILE A 71 20.73 -48.13 9.49
CA ILE A 71 19.31 -48.28 9.83
C ILE A 71 18.46 -48.46 8.57
N LEU A 72 18.67 -47.61 7.54
CA LEU A 72 17.91 -47.69 6.29
C LEU A 72 18.18 -49.00 5.53
N LYS A 73 19.44 -49.44 5.46
CA LYS A 73 19.83 -50.70 4.81
C LYS A 73 19.24 -51.92 5.52
N ASN A 74 19.29 -51.96 6.86
CA ASN A 74 18.80 -53.10 7.62
C ASN A 74 17.27 -53.22 7.63
N ASN A 75 16.54 -52.14 7.35
CA ASN A 75 15.06 -52.09 7.34
C ASN A 75 14.49 -51.84 5.94
N GLU A 76 15.27 -52.13 4.90
CA GLU A 76 14.95 -51.76 3.53
C GLU A 76 13.64 -52.44 3.04
N THR A 77 12.65 -51.62 2.70
CA THR A 77 11.42 -52.06 2.04
C THR A 77 11.12 -51.13 0.88
N ARG A 78 10.34 -51.60 -0.12
CA ARG A 78 9.88 -50.75 -1.23
C ARG A 78 9.19 -49.48 -0.72
N ARG A 79 8.36 -49.62 0.32
CA ARG A 79 7.66 -48.49 0.95
C ARG A 79 8.62 -47.52 1.62
N LEU A 80 9.61 -48.00 2.37
CA LEU A 80 10.60 -47.14 3.02
C LEU A 80 11.45 -46.39 1.99
N LYS A 81 11.88 -47.04 0.91
CA LYS A 81 12.62 -46.39 -0.20
C LYS A 81 11.82 -45.24 -0.78
N SER A 82 10.59 -45.50 -1.23
CA SER A 82 9.74 -44.46 -1.82
C SER A 82 9.45 -43.31 -0.83
N TYR A 83 9.29 -43.61 0.46
CA TYR A 83 9.11 -42.58 1.48
C TYR A 83 10.36 -41.69 1.65
N VAL A 84 11.56 -42.27 1.65
CA VAL A 84 12.82 -41.52 1.73
C VAL A 84 13.06 -40.71 0.46
N GLU A 85 12.86 -41.31 -0.72
CA GLU A 85 12.94 -40.66 -2.03
C GLU A 85 11.95 -39.48 -2.18
N ALA A 86 10.82 -39.54 -1.48
CA ALA A 86 9.83 -38.46 -1.43
C ALA A 86 10.14 -37.38 -0.38
N GLY A 87 11.34 -37.35 0.21
CA GLY A 87 11.69 -36.34 1.22
C GLY A 87 11.11 -36.62 2.61
N CYS A 88 10.73 -37.86 2.89
CA CYS A 88 10.06 -38.27 4.13
C CYS A 88 8.70 -37.60 4.36
N ILE A 89 7.94 -37.42 3.28
CA ILE A 89 6.58 -36.88 3.29
C ILE A 89 5.61 -38.04 2.98
N ASN A 90 4.52 -38.15 3.75
CA ASN A 90 3.46 -39.11 3.43
C ASN A 90 2.41 -38.48 2.51
N ILE A 91 1.48 -39.30 1.98
CA ILE A 91 0.46 -38.82 1.04
C ILE A 91 -0.51 -37.81 1.66
N ASP A 92 -0.82 -37.96 2.96
CA ASP A 92 -1.75 -37.08 3.67
C ASP A 92 -1.12 -35.70 3.91
N ASP A 93 0.17 -35.66 4.25
CA ASP A 93 0.98 -34.45 4.40
C ASP A 93 1.09 -33.73 3.06
N ALA A 94 1.42 -34.46 1.99
CA ALA A 94 1.49 -33.89 0.64
C ALA A 94 0.14 -33.31 0.20
N ALA A 95 -0.96 -34.03 0.46
CA ALA A 95 -2.31 -33.57 0.15
C ALA A 95 -2.71 -32.34 0.97
N ARG A 96 -2.36 -32.30 2.27
CA ARG A 96 -2.59 -31.13 3.14
C ARG A 96 -1.80 -29.93 2.65
N SER A 97 -0.50 -30.10 2.39
CA SER A 97 0.37 -29.05 1.89
C SER A 97 -0.14 -28.46 0.57
N THR A 98 -0.60 -29.33 -0.34
CA THR A 98 -1.19 -28.92 -1.62
C THR A 98 -2.45 -28.08 -1.42
N ARG A 99 -3.32 -28.46 -0.48
CA ARG A 99 -4.50 -27.66 -0.11
C ARG A 99 -4.10 -26.31 0.49
N ASP A 100 -3.12 -26.30 1.39
CA ASP A 100 -2.64 -25.06 2.03
C ASP A 100 -2.05 -24.09 1.00
N LEU A 101 -1.28 -24.59 0.02
CA LEU A 101 -0.79 -23.80 -1.11
C LEU A 101 -1.94 -23.21 -1.94
N HIS A 102 -2.95 -24.02 -2.25
CA HIS A 102 -4.11 -23.57 -3.02
C HIS A 102 -4.90 -22.50 -2.26
N THR A 103 -5.22 -22.74 -0.99
CA THR A 103 -5.92 -21.77 -0.14
C THR A 103 -5.12 -20.47 0.01
N SER A 104 -3.79 -20.57 0.12
CA SER A 104 -2.91 -19.40 0.21
C SER A 104 -2.92 -18.58 -1.08
N LEU A 105 -2.80 -19.23 -2.25
CA LEU A 105 -2.91 -18.56 -3.55
C LEU A 105 -4.28 -17.91 -3.76
N SER A 106 -5.37 -18.59 -3.37
CA SER A 106 -6.72 -18.03 -3.41
C SER A 106 -6.86 -16.81 -2.50
N GLY A 107 -6.34 -16.87 -1.27
CA GLY A 107 -6.34 -15.74 -0.34
C GLY A 107 -5.54 -14.55 -0.85
N LEU A 108 -4.36 -14.80 -1.43
CA LEU A 108 -3.54 -13.76 -2.08
C LEU A 108 -4.22 -13.16 -3.30
N SER A 109 -4.94 -13.96 -4.10
CA SER A 109 -5.70 -13.45 -5.24
C SER A 109 -6.89 -12.60 -4.79
N ASP A 110 -7.59 -13.01 -3.73
CA ASP A 110 -8.69 -12.24 -3.14
C ASP A 110 -8.18 -10.90 -2.56
N HIS A 111 -7.00 -10.91 -1.91
CA HIS A 111 -6.29 -9.70 -1.50
C HIS A 111 -6.09 -8.74 -2.67
N LEU A 112 -5.55 -9.21 -3.80
CA LEU A 112 -5.32 -8.35 -4.97
C LEU A 112 -6.62 -7.74 -5.50
N ILE A 113 -7.70 -8.50 -5.58
CA ILE A 113 -9.00 -8.01 -6.05
C ILE A 113 -9.51 -6.88 -5.14
N LYS A 114 -9.43 -7.08 -3.82
CA LYS A 114 -9.86 -6.08 -2.83
C LYS A 114 -8.97 -4.83 -2.86
N ALA A 115 -7.66 -5.02 -2.90
CA ALA A 115 -6.69 -3.93 -2.98
C ALA A 115 -6.87 -3.12 -4.27
N GLN A 116 -7.14 -3.78 -5.40
CA GLN A 116 -7.42 -3.11 -6.67
C GLN A 116 -8.69 -2.26 -6.59
N SER A 117 -9.76 -2.77 -5.97
CA SER A 117 -10.98 -2.00 -5.76
C SER A 117 -10.73 -0.75 -4.92
N LEU A 118 -9.98 -0.88 -3.82
CA LEU A 118 -9.61 0.26 -2.97
C LEU A 118 -8.72 1.27 -3.73
N LEU A 119 -7.79 0.79 -4.55
CA LEU A 119 -6.97 1.65 -5.38
C LEU A 119 -7.77 2.44 -6.41
N SER A 120 -8.80 1.85 -7.01
CA SER A 120 -9.69 2.58 -7.91
C SER A 120 -10.48 3.68 -7.18
N ASP A 121 -10.90 3.42 -5.94
CA ASP A 121 -11.54 4.46 -5.11
C ASP A 121 -10.55 5.59 -4.76
N LEU A 122 -9.30 5.26 -4.44
CA LEU A 122 -8.24 6.25 -4.17
C LEU A 122 -7.84 7.04 -5.42
N GLU A 123 -7.84 6.42 -6.59
CA GLU A 123 -7.60 7.09 -7.87
C GLU A 123 -8.67 8.14 -8.14
N ARG A 124 -9.95 7.78 -7.95
CA ARG A 124 -11.06 8.75 -8.06
C ARG A 124 -10.89 9.92 -7.10
N LEU A 125 -10.54 9.67 -5.84
CA LEU A 125 -10.30 10.74 -4.86
C LEU A 125 -9.11 11.63 -5.23
N THR A 126 -8.10 11.06 -5.89
CA THR A 126 -6.95 11.81 -6.42
C THR A 126 -7.38 12.72 -7.57
N ASP A 127 -8.22 12.23 -8.47
CA ASP A 127 -8.80 13.02 -9.57
C ASP A 127 -9.71 14.13 -9.02
N ASP A 128 -10.55 13.84 -8.03
CA ASP A 128 -11.42 14.82 -7.37
C ASP A 128 -10.60 15.94 -6.70
N ALA A 129 -9.47 15.59 -6.06
CA ALA A 129 -8.55 16.55 -5.47
C ALA A 129 -7.91 17.46 -6.54
N ALA A 130 -7.51 16.89 -7.69
CA ALA A 130 -6.96 17.66 -8.81
C ALA A 130 -8.00 18.65 -9.38
N LEU A 131 -9.24 18.21 -9.57
CA LEU A 131 -10.35 19.07 -10.02
C LEU A 131 -10.66 20.19 -9.03
N ALA A 132 -10.58 19.91 -7.72
CA ALA A 132 -10.79 20.91 -6.68
C ALA A 132 -9.71 22.02 -6.73
N ILE A 133 -8.43 21.67 -6.94
CA ILE A 133 -7.37 22.66 -7.16
C ILE A 133 -7.60 23.46 -8.44
N GLU A 134 -7.92 22.80 -9.55
CA GLU A 134 -8.13 23.49 -10.83
C GLU A 134 -9.25 24.53 -10.70
N THR A 135 -10.32 24.17 -10.01
CA THR A 135 -11.45 25.05 -9.72
C THR A 135 -11.03 26.22 -8.82
N ALA A 136 -10.25 25.95 -7.77
CA ALA A 136 -9.71 26.99 -6.88
C ALA A 136 -8.77 27.96 -7.61
N THR A 137 -7.94 27.43 -8.52
CA THR A 137 -7.01 28.22 -9.32
C THR A 137 -7.76 29.13 -10.29
N LYS A 138 -8.76 28.60 -11.01
CA LYS A 138 -9.62 29.37 -11.92
C LYS A 138 -10.37 30.50 -11.21
N LEU A 139 -10.94 30.22 -10.04
CA LEU A 139 -11.64 31.23 -9.25
C LEU A 139 -10.70 32.32 -8.74
N SER A 140 -9.47 31.96 -8.33
CA SER A 140 -8.46 32.96 -7.95
C SER A 140 -8.08 33.87 -9.12
N THR A 141 -7.91 33.33 -10.33
CA THR A 141 -7.58 34.13 -11.52
C THR A 141 -8.73 35.05 -11.98
N GLN A 142 -9.99 34.64 -11.79
CA GLN A 142 -11.15 35.47 -12.16
C GLN A 142 -11.34 36.66 -11.21
N LEU A 143 -11.01 36.48 -9.92
CA LEU A 143 -11.09 37.54 -8.92
C LEU A 143 -10.00 38.62 -9.11
N ASP A 144 -8.81 38.23 -9.58
CA ASP A 144 -7.74 39.18 -9.90
C ASP A 144 -8.02 40.00 -11.17
N GLU A 145 -8.74 39.45 -12.17
CA GLU A 145 -9.12 40.18 -13.39
C GLU A 145 -10.26 41.21 -13.17
N GLU A 146 -11.15 41.00 -12.21
CA GLU A 146 -12.21 41.96 -11.84
C GLU A 146 -11.71 43.11 -10.94
N SER A 147 -10.51 42.99 -10.35
CA SER A 147 -9.90 43.99 -9.45
C SER A 147 -9.07 45.06 -10.18
N GLY A 148 -9.16 45.16 -11.51
CA GLY A 148 -8.42 46.13 -12.31
C GLY A 148 -8.97 47.56 -12.26
N ASP A 149 -8.85 48.25 -11.13
CA ASP A 149 -8.79 49.72 -11.10
C ASP A 149 -7.69 50.22 -10.13
N ASP A 150 -7.01 51.25 -10.60
CA ASP A 150 -5.73 51.82 -10.15
C ASP A 150 -5.75 52.26 -8.67
N LEU A 151 -4.69 51.95 -7.90
CA LEU A 151 -4.05 52.91 -6.97
C LEU A 151 -2.81 52.35 -6.26
N ARG A 152 -1.75 53.14 -6.34
CA ARG A 152 -0.42 52.97 -5.76
C ARG A 152 -0.37 53.17 -4.23
N GLN A 153 0.51 52.38 -3.60
CA GLN A 153 1.43 52.71 -2.49
C GLN A 153 0.86 52.93 -1.07
N VAL A 154 1.38 52.19 -0.07
CA VAL A 154 2.26 52.64 1.05
C VAL A 154 2.45 51.50 2.09
N THR A 155 3.64 51.52 2.69
CA THR A 155 4.39 50.61 3.60
C THR A 155 3.82 50.34 5.01
N SER A 156 4.57 49.48 5.76
CA SER A 156 4.55 49.11 7.21
C SER A 156 3.78 47.82 7.54
N GLU A 157 4.24 46.91 8.39
CA GLU A 157 5.37 46.86 9.32
C GLU A 157 5.59 45.40 9.74
N GLU A 158 6.82 45.10 10.12
CA GLU A 158 7.32 43.89 10.74
C GLU A 158 6.44 43.44 11.93
N ASN A 159 6.00 42.17 11.92
CA ASN A 159 5.57 41.48 13.12
C ASN A 159 6.03 40.03 13.04
N GLU A 160 7.07 39.73 13.81
CA GLU A 160 7.46 38.37 14.20
C GLU A 160 6.30 37.72 14.96
N THR A 161 5.49 36.92 14.27
CA THR A 161 4.60 35.97 14.89
C THR A 161 5.15 34.56 14.69
N VAL A 162 5.46 33.92 15.82
CA VAL A 162 5.74 32.48 15.94
C VAL A 162 4.76 31.69 15.06
N PRO A 163 5.19 30.75 14.19
CA PRO A 163 4.27 30.01 13.35
C PRO A 163 3.50 29.03 14.22
N PHE A 164 2.35 29.48 14.74
CA PHE A 164 1.27 28.58 15.12
C PHE A 164 0.90 27.79 13.87
N ALA A 165 0.85 26.45 13.99
CA ALA A 165 0.63 25.51 12.90
C ALA A 165 -0.31 26.07 11.83
N GLN A 166 0.26 26.51 10.71
CA GLN A 166 -0.52 26.92 9.56
C GLN A 166 -1.27 25.68 9.10
N GLU A 167 -2.61 25.73 9.16
CA GLU A 167 -3.43 24.71 8.52
C GLU A 167 -2.94 24.53 7.08
N PRO A 168 -2.65 23.29 6.64
CA PRO A 168 -2.09 23.03 5.33
C PRO A 168 -2.87 23.74 4.23
N GLU A 169 -2.13 24.33 3.30
CA GLU A 169 -2.73 24.99 2.16
C GLU A 169 -3.43 23.95 1.26
N VAL A 170 -4.45 24.35 0.51
CA VAL A 170 -5.22 23.43 -0.37
C VAL A 170 -4.30 22.63 -1.30
N THR A 171 -3.25 23.27 -1.79
CA THR A 171 -2.21 22.68 -2.64
C THR A 171 -1.38 21.61 -1.90
N GLU A 172 -1.16 21.77 -0.60
CA GLU A 172 -0.40 20.82 0.21
C GLU A 172 -1.15 19.49 0.37
N TYR A 173 -2.47 19.53 0.66
CA TYR A 173 -3.29 18.33 0.76
C TYR A 173 -3.28 17.51 -0.52
N ALA A 174 -3.51 18.15 -1.67
CA ALA A 174 -3.54 17.45 -2.94
C ALA A 174 -2.17 16.92 -3.36
N THR A 175 -1.09 17.64 -3.04
CA THR A 175 0.28 17.14 -3.25
C THR A 175 0.52 15.86 -2.44
N VAL A 176 0.11 15.84 -1.17
CA VAL A 176 0.21 14.65 -0.32
C VAL A 176 -0.63 13.50 -0.88
N ILE A 177 -1.88 13.74 -1.30
CA ILE A 177 -2.73 12.73 -1.94
C ILE A 177 -2.03 12.10 -3.14
N ALA A 178 -1.55 12.93 -4.07
CA ALA A 178 -0.92 12.45 -5.30
C ALA A 178 0.35 11.62 -5.03
N VAL A 179 1.19 12.07 -4.09
CA VAL A 179 2.42 11.37 -3.72
C VAL A 179 2.10 10.03 -3.03
N VAL A 180 1.23 10.03 -2.02
CA VAL A 180 0.83 8.80 -1.30
C VAL A 180 0.16 7.82 -2.25
N TYR A 181 -0.72 8.29 -3.13
CA TYR A 181 -1.37 7.42 -4.13
C TYR A 181 -0.32 6.75 -5.04
N SER A 182 0.65 7.51 -5.54
CA SER A 182 1.72 6.96 -6.39
C SER A 182 2.52 5.88 -5.66
N MET A 183 2.91 6.13 -4.41
CA MET A 183 3.64 5.17 -3.57
C MET A 183 2.87 3.86 -3.38
N VAL A 184 1.60 3.96 -2.97
CA VAL A 184 0.75 2.81 -2.69
C VAL A 184 0.39 2.05 -3.97
N LYS A 185 0.18 2.74 -5.10
CA LYS A 185 -0.02 2.12 -6.42
C LYS A 185 1.20 1.32 -6.85
N GLN A 186 2.41 1.85 -6.67
CA GLN A 186 3.65 1.11 -6.97
C GLN A 186 3.82 -0.11 -6.07
N ASN A 187 3.52 0.03 -4.76
CA ASN A 187 3.54 -1.09 -3.82
C ASN A 187 2.57 -2.21 -4.24
N TYR A 188 1.35 -1.86 -4.66
CA TYR A 188 0.39 -2.83 -5.18
C TYR A 188 0.90 -3.53 -6.46
N VAL A 189 1.47 -2.78 -7.42
CA VAL A 189 2.02 -3.39 -8.65
C VAL A 189 3.12 -4.40 -8.33
N MET A 190 3.94 -4.14 -7.30
CA MET A 190 4.92 -5.10 -6.80
C MET A 190 4.25 -6.33 -6.20
N GLN A 191 3.28 -6.15 -5.30
CA GLN A 191 2.52 -7.26 -4.69
C GLN A 191 1.85 -8.13 -5.77
N GLU A 192 1.26 -7.51 -6.78
CA GLU A 192 0.61 -8.19 -7.90
C GLU A 192 1.59 -9.07 -8.68
N LYS A 193 2.79 -8.55 -8.96
CA LYS A 193 3.87 -9.31 -9.61
C LYS A 193 4.34 -10.49 -8.75
N ILE A 194 4.49 -10.28 -7.45
CA ILE A 194 4.84 -11.35 -6.50
C ILE A 194 3.78 -12.45 -6.59
N VAL A 195 2.51 -12.15 -6.34
CA VAL A 195 1.44 -13.17 -6.33
C VAL A 195 1.34 -13.92 -7.66
N ARG A 196 1.48 -13.23 -8.80
CA ARG A 196 1.45 -13.88 -10.12
C ARG A 196 2.64 -14.79 -10.41
N SER A 197 3.77 -14.57 -9.75
CA SER A 197 4.97 -15.39 -9.89
C SER A 197 4.95 -16.64 -8.99
N LEU A 198 4.11 -16.66 -7.95
CA LEU A 198 4.02 -17.77 -7.02
C LEU A 198 3.46 -19.03 -7.69
N SER A 199 4.22 -20.12 -7.60
CA SER A 199 3.86 -21.42 -8.13
C SER A 199 4.62 -22.54 -7.42
N LEU A 200 4.27 -23.79 -7.74
CA LEU A 200 5.07 -24.95 -7.31
C LEU A 200 6.51 -24.93 -7.82
N LYS A 201 6.83 -24.09 -8.83
CA LYS A 201 8.18 -23.97 -9.38
C LYS A 201 9.04 -22.92 -8.67
N THR A 202 8.43 -21.95 -7.99
CA THR A 202 9.11 -20.86 -7.28
C THR A 202 10.24 -21.39 -6.39
N SER A 203 11.46 -20.91 -6.60
CA SER A 203 12.62 -21.28 -5.80
C SER A 203 12.56 -20.68 -4.39
N PHE A 204 13.36 -21.22 -3.47
CA PHE A 204 13.45 -20.67 -2.11
C PHE A 204 14.04 -19.26 -2.11
N ASP A 205 15.07 -19.01 -2.94
CA ASP A 205 15.70 -17.69 -3.06
C ASP A 205 14.71 -16.62 -3.59
N GLU A 206 13.90 -16.98 -4.60
CA GLU A 206 12.81 -16.11 -5.08
C GLU A 206 11.79 -15.83 -3.98
N LEU A 207 11.38 -16.87 -3.25
CA LEU A 207 10.36 -16.75 -2.22
C LEU A 207 10.82 -15.92 -1.01
N ASP A 208 12.08 -16.05 -0.59
CA ASP A 208 12.68 -15.23 0.45
C ASP A 208 12.75 -13.77 -0.01
N THR A 209 13.13 -13.54 -1.27
CA THR A 209 13.13 -12.20 -1.88
C THR A 209 11.72 -11.60 -1.89
N TYR A 210 10.71 -12.36 -2.32
CA TYR A 210 9.32 -11.91 -2.34
C TYR A 210 8.79 -11.59 -0.94
N THR A 211 9.10 -12.43 0.04
CA THR A 211 8.68 -12.23 1.44
C THR A 211 9.32 -10.97 2.03
N LEU A 212 10.60 -10.73 1.72
CA LEU A 212 11.30 -9.52 2.12
C LEU A 212 10.67 -8.27 1.48
N MET A 213 10.46 -8.29 0.17
CA MET A 213 9.83 -7.17 -0.55
C MET A 213 8.42 -6.87 -0.03
N TRP A 214 7.62 -7.91 0.25
CA TRP A 214 6.28 -7.77 0.80
C TRP A 214 6.30 -7.11 2.18
N SER A 215 7.26 -7.49 3.03
CA SER A 215 7.38 -6.99 4.41
C SER A 215 7.94 -5.56 4.46
N LEU A 216 8.94 -5.26 3.62
CA LEU A 216 9.61 -3.97 3.63
C LEU A 216 8.84 -2.86 2.91
N ARG A 217 7.92 -3.20 1.99
CA ARG A 217 7.14 -2.24 1.20
C ARG A 217 8.04 -1.12 0.61
N PRO A 218 9.04 -1.45 -0.23
CA PRO A 218 10.11 -0.53 -0.62
C PRO A 218 9.67 0.73 -1.38
N PHE A 219 8.42 0.78 -1.85
CA PHE A 219 7.84 1.95 -2.52
C PHE A 219 7.10 2.89 -1.56
N VAL A 220 6.97 2.51 -0.29
CA VAL A 220 6.26 3.28 0.74
C VAL A 220 7.28 3.89 1.69
N GLU A 221 7.48 5.20 1.56
CA GLU A 221 8.29 6.01 2.47
C GLU A 221 7.51 6.36 3.75
N ASP A 222 7.93 5.81 4.88
CA ASP A 222 7.29 6.03 6.18
C ASP A 222 7.25 7.51 6.59
N GLU A 223 8.25 8.31 6.20
CA GLU A 223 8.29 9.75 6.51
C GLU A 223 7.13 10.51 5.85
N ILE A 224 6.82 10.19 4.60
CA ILE A 224 5.73 10.81 3.85
C ILE A 224 4.38 10.35 4.42
N MET A 225 4.24 9.05 4.71
CA MET A 225 3.03 8.52 5.36
C MET A 225 2.78 9.19 6.71
N ASN A 226 3.81 9.31 7.55
CA ASN A 226 3.72 9.98 8.84
C ASN A 226 3.35 11.46 8.71
N ARG A 227 3.87 12.15 7.70
CA ARG A 227 3.45 13.54 7.40
C ARG A 227 1.98 13.59 7.00
N ALA A 228 1.52 12.69 6.14
CA ALA A 228 0.11 12.62 5.74
C ALA A 228 -0.82 12.42 6.95
N TRP A 229 -0.46 11.53 7.88
CA TRP A 229 -1.24 11.32 9.11
C TRP A 229 -1.31 12.55 10.01
N LYS A 230 -0.24 13.34 10.09
CA LYS A 230 -0.23 14.63 10.83
C LYS A 230 -1.12 15.70 10.21
N CYS A 231 -1.59 15.52 8.98
CA CYS A 231 -2.55 16.45 8.36
C CYS A 231 -4.01 16.14 8.77
N ILE A 232 -4.26 15.06 9.52
CA ILE A 232 -5.59 14.70 10.07
C ILE A 232 -5.70 15.03 11.56
N TYR A 233 -4.59 14.91 12.31
CA TYR A 233 -4.51 15.04 13.77
C TYR A 233 -3.79 16.32 14.19
#